data_AF-A0A839ES70-F1
#
_entry.id   AF-A0A839ES70-F1
#
_cell.length_a   1.000
_cell.length_b   1.000
_cell.length_c   1.000
_cell.angle_alpha   90.00
_cell.angle_beta   90.00
_cell.angle_gamma   90.00
#
_symmetry.space_group_name_H-M   'P 1'
#
loop_
_entity.id
_entity.type
_entity.pdbx_description
1 polymer ?
#
loop_
_entity_poly.entity_id
_entity_poly.type
_entity_poly.pdbx_seq_one_letter_code
_entity_poly.pdbx_strand_id
1 'polypeptide(L)' 'MILEMMVVVKVLGGAPGPEVVVHTGSITERDVCQSRIVKMNAAEPIDKFDSKGRPILSQTYKCLPISNSDIEDAYKVLHK' A
#
# COMPACT_ATOMS: atom_id res chain seq x y z
N MET A 1 -0.80 11.01 -23.25
CA MET A 1 -1.35 10.26 -22.11
C MET A 1 -0.44 10.48 -20.93
N ILE A 2 -0.96 10.97 -19.80
CA ILE A 2 -0.19 11.07 -18.56
C ILE A 2 -0.24 9.67 -17.93
N LEU A 3 0.90 9.01 -17.80
CA LEU A 3 1.03 7.76 -17.03
C LEU A 3 0.90 8.12 -15.55
N GLU A 4 -0.30 7.92 -14.98
CA GLU A 4 -0.50 8.09 -13.55
C GLU A 4 0.01 6.84 -12.82
N MET A 5 1.18 6.98 -12.22
CA MET A 5 1.79 5.95 -11.41
C MET A 5 1.11 5.88 -10.04
N MET A 6 0.90 4.66 -9.56
CA MET A 6 0.25 4.37 -8.30
C MET A 6 1.12 3.44 -7.46
N VAL A 7 0.96 3.54 -6.15
CA VAL A 7 1.51 2.59 -5.19
C VAL A 7 0.38 1.85 -4.49
N VAL A 8 0.53 0.54 -4.34
CA VAL A 8 -0.37 -0.26 -3.48
C VAL A 8 0.04 -0.03 -2.04
N VAL A 9 -0.94 0.31 -1.20
CA VAL A 9 -0.76 0.57 0.23
C VAL A 9 -1.66 -0.37 1.02
N LYS A 10 -1.07 -1.13 1.94
CA LYS A 10 -1.80 -1.89 2.97
C LYS A 10 -2.27 -0.91 4.05
N VAL A 11 -3.50 -1.06 4.52
CA VAL A 11 -4.10 -0.28 5.59
C VAL A 11 -4.65 -1.26 6.61
N LEU A 12 -4.21 -1.12 7.85
CA LEU A 12 -4.61 -1.99 8.95
C LEU A 12 -5.59 -1.24 9.87
N GLY A 13 -6.71 -1.86 10.18
CA GLY A 13 -7.61 -1.40 11.25
C GLY A 13 -7.35 -2.19 12.53
N GLY A 14 -7.14 -1.49 13.65
CA GLY A 14 -6.89 -2.07 14.97
C GLY A 14 -7.04 -1.02 16.08
N ALA A 15 -7.08 -1.43 17.36
CA ALA A 15 -7.23 -0.49 18.47
C ALA A 15 -5.90 0.21 18.83
N PRO A 16 -5.89 1.53 19.16
CA PRO A 16 -7.02 2.45 19.35
C PRO A 16 -7.33 3.34 18.12
N GLY A 17 -6.98 2.92 16.90
CA GLY A 17 -7.28 3.66 15.67
C GLY A 17 -6.68 2.98 14.43
N PRO A 18 -7.20 3.27 13.21
CA PRO A 18 -6.67 2.68 11.99
C PRO A 18 -5.20 3.06 11.84
N GLU A 19 -4.31 2.10 11.99
CA GLU A 19 -2.90 2.34 11.74
C GLU A 19 -2.62 2.08 10.26
N VAL A 20 -2.29 3.16 9.55
CA VAL A 20 -1.91 3.07 8.15
C VAL A 20 -0.48 2.55 8.07
N VAL A 21 -0.32 1.22 8.07
CA VAL A 21 0.99 0.59 7.84
C VAL A 21 1.22 0.48 6.34
N VAL A 22 1.91 1.48 5.79
CA VAL A 22 2.22 1.55 4.37
C VAL A 22 3.27 0.50 3.99
N HIS A 23 2.81 -0.65 3.53
CA HIS A 23 3.63 -1.52 2.70
C HIS A 23 3.55 -1.02 1.26
N THR A 24 4.61 -0.39 0.79
CA THR A 24 4.74 0.04 -0.60
C THR A 24 4.98 -1.19 -1.49
N GLY A 25 4.00 -1.52 -2.33
CA GLY A 25 4.24 -2.36 -3.49
C GLY A 25 5.10 -1.63 -4.53
N SER A 26 5.59 -2.36 -5.54
CA SER A 26 6.22 -1.75 -6.72
C SER A 26 5.31 -0.68 -7.34
N ILE A 27 5.89 0.44 -7.74
CA ILE A 27 5.19 1.49 -8.49
C ILE A 27 4.64 0.89 -9.78
N THR A 28 3.36 1.09 -10.05
CA THR A 28 2.67 0.48 -11.19
C THR A 28 1.64 1.42 -11.80
N GLU A 29 1.19 1.14 -13.03
CA GLU A 29 0.11 1.86 -13.68
C GLU A 29 -1.22 1.72 -12.92
N ARG A 30 -2.10 2.73 -13.05
CA ARG A 30 -3.41 2.77 -12.36
C ARG A 30 -4.24 1.50 -12.54
N ASP A 31 -4.42 1.04 -13.77
CA ASP A 31 -5.32 -0.10 -14.04
C ASP A 31 -4.77 -1.41 -13.47
N VAL A 32 -3.44 -1.57 -13.54
CA VAL A 32 -2.73 -2.70 -12.93
C VAL A 32 -2.85 -2.65 -11.42
N CYS A 33 -2.70 -1.47 -10.82
CA CYS A 33 -2.87 -1.26 -9.38
C CYS A 33 -4.29 -1.67 -8.94
N GLN A 34 -5.31 -1.13 -9.61
CA GLN A 34 -6.72 -1.37 -9.29
C GLN A 34 -7.08 -2.86 -9.39
N SER A 35 -6.69 -3.51 -10.49
CA SER A 35 -6.90 -4.95 -10.67
C SER A 35 -6.25 -5.78 -9.56
N ARG A 36 -5.04 -5.38 -9.13
CA ARG A 36 -4.30 -6.06 -8.08
C ARG A 36 -4.95 -5.90 -6.70
N ILE A 37 -5.34 -4.69 -6.31
CA ILE A 37 -5.95 -4.47 -4.98
C ILE A 37 -7.31 -5.16 -4.84
N VAL A 38 -8.08 -5.31 -5.93
CA VAL A 38 -9.35 -6.07 -5.91
C VAL A 38 -9.09 -7.52 -5.53
N LYS A 39 -8.09 -8.16 -6.15
CA LYS A 39 -7.70 -9.54 -5.82
C LYS A 39 -7.17 -9.67 -4.39
N MET A 40 -6.37 -8.70 -3.94
CA MET A 40 -5.79 -8.71 -2.60
C MET A 40 -6.83 -8.46 -1.50
N ASN A 41 -7.83 -7.61 -1.74
CA ASN A 41 -8.92 -7.35 -0.80
C ASN A 41 -9.95 -8.47 -0.73
N ALA A 42 -10.05 -9.30 -1.78
CA ALA A 42 -10.89 -10.49 -1.77
C ALA A 42 -10.26 -11.66 -1.00
N ALA A 43 -8.96 -11.60 -0.71
CA ALA A 43 -8.26 -12.60 0.10
C ALA A 43 -8.46 -12.32 1.60
N GLU A 44 -8.54 -13.38 2.40
CA GLU A 44 -8.57 -13.25 3.86
C GLU A 44 -7.27 -12.61 4.39
N PRO A 45 -7.31 -11.87 5.51
CA PRO A 45 -6.11 -11.31 6.13
C PRO A 45 -5.09 -12.41 6.45
N ILE A 46 -3.89 -12.29 5.89
CA ILE A 46 -2.80 -13.25 6.09
C ILE A 46 -2.28 -13.17 7.53
N ASP A 47 -2.25 -11.96 8.09
CA ASP A 47 -1.64 -11.67 9.39
C ASP A 47 -2.71 -11.39 10.46
N LYS A 48 -2.61 -12.06 11.61
CA LYS A 48 -3.47 -11.81 12.77
C LYS A 48 -2.97 -10.65 13.63
N PHE A 49 -1.69 -10.31 13.53
CA PHE A 49 -1.02 -9.28 14.32
C PHE A 49 -0.14 -8.41 13.43
N ASP A 50 -0.03 -7.12 13.77
CA ASP A 50 0.87 -6.19 13.09
C ASP A 50 2.34 -6.37 13.52
N SER A 51 3.25 -5.57 12.95
CA SER A 51 4.68 -5.59 13.27
C SER A 51 5.01 -5.19 14.72
N LYS A 52 4.04 -4.63 15.45
CA LYS A 52 4.16 -4.25 16.87
C LYS A 52 3.42 -5.24 17.79
N GLY A 53 2.91 -6.35 17.25
CA GLY A 53 2.20 -7.38 17.99
C GLY A 53 0.77 -7.03 18.38
N ARG A 54 0.16 -5.99 17.80
CA ARG A 54 -1.26 -5.66 18.03
C ARG A 54 -2.17 -6.44 17.09
N PRO A 55 -3.37 -6.82 17.53
CA PRO A 55 -4.31 -7.55 16.70
C PRO A 55 -4.78 -6.71 15.51
N ILE A 56 -4.79 -7.34 14.34
CA ILE A 56 -5.35 -6.78 13.11
C ILE A 56 -6.83 -7.16 13.05
N LEU A 57 -7.71 -6.16 13.15
CA LEU A 57 -9.17 -6.34 13.07
C LEU A 57 -9.66 -6.24 11.63
N SER A 58 -8.99 -5.44 10.80
CA SER A 58 -9.27 -5.33 9.38
C SER A 58 -8.00 -5.08 8.59
N GLN A 59 -7.99 -5.56 7.36
CA GLN A 59 -6.91 -5.36 6.41
C GLN A 59 -7.54 -4.95 5.07
N THR A 60 -7.07 -3.84 4.52
CA THR A 60 -7.45 -3.42 3.16
C THR A 60 -6.25 -2.89 2.39
N TYR A 61 -6.28 -3.05 1.08
CA TYR A 61 -5.30 -2.54 0.15
C TYR A 61 -5.93 -1.43 -0.69
N LYS A 62 -5.21 -0.31 -0.83
CA LYS A 62 -5.63 0.85 -1.61
C LYS A 62 -4.56 1.23 -2.61
N CYS A 63 -4.99 1.76 -3.75
CA CYS A 63 -4.10 2.42 -4.70
C CYS A 63 -4.03 3.90 -4.37
N LEU A 64 -2.85 4.40 -4.08
CA LEU A 64 -2.61 5.83 -3.89
C LEU A 64 -1.81 6.37 -5.07
N PRO A 65 -2.20 7.53 -5.63
CA PRO A 65 -1.39 8.20 -6.63
C PRO A 65 -0.08 8.64 -5.99
N ILE A 66 1.01 8.46 -6.72
CA ILE A 66 2.32 8.95 -6.32
C ILE A 66 2.73 10.08 -7.24
N SER A 67 3.28 11.16 -6.68
CA SER A 67 3.79 12.26 -7.51
C SER A 67 5.15 11.89 -8.09
N ASN A 68 5.53 12.47 -9.23
CA ASN A 68 6.86 12.26 -9.80
C ASN A 68 7.98 12.68 -8.83
N SER A 69 7.76 13.69 -8.00
CA SER A 69 8.71 14.12 -6.96
C SER A 69 8.93 13.04 -5.90
N ASP A 70 7.86 12.36 -5.44
CA ASP A 70 8.00 11.28 -4.46
C ASP A 70 8.78 10.09 -5.04
N ILE A 71 8.64 9.84 -6.35
CA ILE A 71 9.38 8.80 -7.07
C ILE A 71 10.85 9.18 -7.16
N GLU A 72 11.18 10.40 -7.59
CA GLU A 72 12.56 10.87 -7.66
C GLU A 72 13.27 10.82 -6.30
N ASP A 73 12.57 11.21 -5.23
CA ASP A 73 13.14 11.16 -3.88
C ASP A 73 13.36 9.73 -3.39
N ALA A 74 12.44 8.80 -3.69
CA ALA A 74 12.65 7.38 -3.42
C ALA A 74 13.87 6.81 -4.17
N TYR A 75 14.06 7.17 -5.44
CA TYR A 75 15.24 6.77 -6.22
C TYR A 75 16.55 7.31 -5.64
N LYS A 76 16.58 8.57 -5.17
CA LYS A 76 17.78 9.16 -4.55
C LYS A 76 18.18 8.47 -3.25
N VAL A 77 17.21 7.99 -2.47
CA VAL A 77 17.47 7.26 -1.21
C VAL A 77 18.04 5.87 -1.47
N LEU A 78 17.58 5.18 -2.51
CA LEU A 78 18.02 3.81 -2.84
C LEU A 78 19.38 3.73 -3.55
N HIS A 79 19.86 4.85 -4.12
CA HIS A 79 21.12 4.93 -4.88
C HIS A 79 22.16 5.86 -4.25
N LYS A 80 22.09 6.07 -2.94
CA LYS A 80 23.14 6.69 -2.11
C LYS A 80 23.83 5.64 -1.25
#